data_AF-O28044-F1
#
_entry.id   AF-O28044-F1
#
_cell.length_a   1.000
_cell.length_b   1.000
_cell.length_c   1.000
_cell.angle_alpha   90.00
_cell.angle_beta   90.00
_cell.angle_gamma   90.00
#
_symmetry.space_group_name_H-M   'P 1'
#
loop_
_entity.id
_entity.type
_entity.pdbx_description
1 polymer ?
#
loop_
_entity_poly.entity_id
_entity_poly.type
_entity_poly.pdbx_seq_one_letter_code
_entity_poly.pdbx_strand_id
1 'polypeptide(L)'
;MRYAIFDESNLERVLKAIGEASPEFRRFRYVELLAKSEKGVVGKYRSLYFLFSKEPFELDVEPIEIFEVEIEKDDGNFRSFRFGKYSLRDKLLLDCNFNEKLFYDYLPALLCEISSARLLIKDCNLRASHLAERESEIVKEITKISEDVKTLSIEKLEELSFEVSALRASFFSSYMLFKDDVEEIFSSIARASSISNFLGGLLKEQIDELRNQLETISYFESRFEQTLSGVRDALDVVHLRLEMLRGKENLELQKRTSALQAAAAVIEFVAVFYYSMKIWEAFLPVTEMPHWLSFSLLAAFTFTVVVYTEALGDYIRERKPSSKLVLLTLTLAILVILMATLPTLFSAASQLSGGH
;
A
#
# COMPACT_ATOMS: atom_id res chain seq x y z
N MET A 1 -49.45 8.77 18.38
CA MET A 1 -48.58 9.77 17.71
C MET A 1 -47.55 9.04 16.88
N ARG A 2 -47.04 9.64 15.81
CA ARG A 2 -46.07 9.03 14.91
C ARG A 2 -44.99 10.03 14.53
N TYR A 3 -43.75 9.55 14.47
CA TYR A 3 -42.62 10.24 13.86
C TYR A 3 -42.21 9.46 12.61
N ALA A 4 -42.17 10.12 11.46
CA ALA A 4 -41.56 9.58 10.26
C ALA A 4 -40.30 10.40 9.92
N ILE A 5 -39.20 9.72 9.61
CA ILE A 5 -37.90 10.34 9.36
C ILE A 5 -37.53 10.19 7.89
N PHE A 6 -36.97 11.25 7.31
CA PHE A 6 -36.69 11.35 5.89
C PHE A 6 -35.32 11.98 5.63
N ASP A 7 -34.78 11.69 4.47
CA ASP A 7 -33.65 12.41 3.92
C ASP A 7 -34.03 13.81 3.41
N GLU A 8 -33.02 14.59 3.02
CA GLU A 8 -33.21 15.92 2.45
C GLU A 8 -33.89 15.93 1.08
N SER A 9 -33.68 14.88 0.27
CA SER A 9 -34.22 14.80 -1.09
C SER A 9 -35.75 14.74 -1.12
N ASN A 10 -36.36 14.31 -0.02
CA ASN A 10 -37.80 14.11 0.09
C ASN A 10 -38.57 15.28 0.72
N LEU A 11 -37.90 16.36 1.15
CA LEU A 11 -38.54 17.48 1.86
C LEU A 11 -39.77 18.05 1.13
N GLU A 12 -39.64 18.33 -0.17
CA GLU A 12 -40.75 18.91 -0.95
C GLU A 12 -41.99 18.00 -0.99
N ARG A 13 -41.77 16.68 -1.02
CA ARG A 13 -42.84 15.69 -1.04
C ARG A 13 -43.50 15.57 0.33
N VAL A 14 -42.71 15.61 1.42
CA VAL A 14 -43.24 15.62 2.79
C VAL A 14 -44.08 16.88 3.04
N LEU A 15 -43.62 18.05 2.59
CA LEU A 15 -44.38 19.30 2.70
C LEU A 15 -45.69 19.27 1.91
N LYS A 16 -45.72 18.63 0.74
CA LYS A 16 -46.97 18.42 -0.02
C LYS A 16 -47.93 17.46 0.69
N ALA A 17 -47.41 16.39 1.30
CA ALA A 17 -48.22 15.37 1.96
C ALA A 17 -48.99 15.93 3.18
N ILE A 18 -48.42 16.89 3.90
CA ILE A 18 -49.09 17.53 5.04
C ILE A 18 -50.17 18.55 4.64
N GLY A 19 -50.28 18.91 3.37
CA GLY A 19 -51.33 19.80 2.85
C GLY A 19 -51.04 21.29 3.07
N GLU A 20 -52.05 22.06 3.50
CA GLU A 20 -51.94 23.51 3.78
C GLU A 20 -51.07 23.78 5.02
N ALA A 21 -49.77 23.67 4.86
CA ALA A 21 -48.82 23.92 5.94
C ALA A 21 -48.51 25.43 6.05
N SER A 22 -48.67 25.99 7.25
CA SER A 22 -48.15 27.31 7.56
C SER A 22 -46.67 27.23 7.95
N PRO A 23 -45.84 28.18 7.49
CA PRO A 23 -44.46 28.27 7.95
C PRO A 23 -44.40 28.61 9.44
N GLU A 24 -43.61 27.86 10.21
CA GLU A 24 -43.44 28.07 11.66
C GLU A 24 -42.02 28.60 11.98
N PHE A 25 -40.98 28.13 11.28
CA PHE A 25 -39.56 28.54 11.41
C PHE A 25 -39.09 28.74 12.86
N ARG A 26 -39.45 27.79 13.75
CA ARG A 26 -39.14 27.87 15.19
C ARG A 26 -37.95 27.00 15.54
N ARG A 27 -36.87 27.64 15.98
CA ARG A 27 -35.64 26.95 16.38
C ARG A 27 -35.64 26.57 17.86
N PHE A 28 -35.40 25.29 18.12
CA PHE A 28 -35.14 24.71 19.44
C PHE A 28 -33.63 24.44 19.61
N ARG A 29 -33.24 23.65 20.62
CA ARG A 29 -31.83 23.41 20.92
C ARG A 29 -31.16 22.56 19.84
N TYR A 30 -31.84 21.52 19.39
CA TYR A 30 -31.35 20.55 18.41
C TYR A 30 -32.08 20.69 17.07
N VAL A 31 -33.38 21.00 17.12
CA VAL A 31 -34.27 20.96 15.97
C VAL A 31 -34.71 22.35 15.51
N GLU A 32 -34.96 22.50 14.21
CA GLU A 32 -35.69 23.62 13.64
C GLU A 32 -37.04 23.16 13.08
N LEU A 33 -38.15 23.71 13.57
CA LEU A 33 -39.47 23.47 12.98
C LEU A 33 -39.64 24.32 11.74
N LEU A 34 -39.99 23.70 10.61
CA LEU A 34 -40.12 24.37 9.33
C LEU A 34 -41.56 24.77 9.07
N ALA A 35 -42.48 23.80 9.20
CA ALA A 35 -43.86 23.99 8.85
C ALA A 35 -44.78 23.24 9.81
N LYS A 36 -46.00 23.74 9.96
CA LYS A 36 -47.04 23.18 10.79
C LYS A 36 -48.35 23.16 10.02
N SER A 37 -49.09 22.08 10.16
CA SER A 37 -50.42 21.89 9.59
C SER A 37 -51.32 21.26 10.64
N GLU A 38 -52.61 21.13 10.33
CA GLU A 38 -53.53 20.33 11.16
C GLU A 38 -53.09 18.86 11.25
N LYS A 39 -52.49 18.35 10.16
CA LYS A 39 -52.03 16.96 10.05
C LYS A 39 -50.73 16.69 10.81
N GLY A 40 -49.93 17.70 11.13
CA GLY A 40 -48.64 17.48 11.78
C GLY A 40 -47.64 18.62 11.66
N VAL A 41 -46.46 18.38 12.22
CA VAL A 41 -45.33 19.31 12.28
C VAL A 41 -44.14 18.71 11.54
N VAL A 42 -43.55 19.47 10.63
CA VAL A 42 -42.31 19.11 9.94
C VAL A 42 -41.16 19.88 10.56
N GLY A 43 -40.11 19.16 10.96
CA GLY A 43 -38.90 19.73 11.49
C GLY A 43 -37.64 19.17 10.83
N LYS A 44 -36.55 19.89 11.02
CA LYS A 44 -35.21 19.57 10.54
C LYS A 44 -34.28 19.31 11.72
N TYR A 45 -33.52 18.24 11.61
CA TYR A 45 -32.41 17.92 12.49
C TYR A 45 -31.20 17.56 11.63
N ARG A 46 -30.23 18.49 11.57
CA ARG A 46 -29.04 18.37 10.71
C ARG A 46 -29.45 18.15 9.24
N SER A 47 -29.06 17.04 8.62
CA SER A 47 -29.44 16.67 7.25
C SER A 47 -30.75 15.88 7.15
N LEU A 48 -31.36 15.51 8.27
CA LEU A 48 -32.59 14.74 8.32
C LEU A 48 -33.80 15.62 8.60
N TYR A 49 -34.93 15.19 8.08
CA TYR A 49 -36.23 15.82 8.29
C TYR A 49 -37.14 14.83 8.98
N PHE A 50 -38.00 15.32 9.86
CA PHE A 50 -39.01 14.49 10.51
C PHE A 50 -40.40 15.09 10.37
N LEU A 51 -41.39 14.22 10.27
CA LEU A 51 -42.81 14.54 10.36
C LEU A 51 -43.36 13.97 11.65
N PHE A 52 -43.81 14.84 12.53
CA PHE A 52 -44.58 14.47 13.71
C PHE A 52 -46.08 14.64 13.45
N SER A 53 -46.86 13.58 13.65
CA SER A 53 -48.32 13.65 13.61
C SER A 53 -48.96 12.99 14.82
N LYS A 54 -50.10 13.52 15.25
CA LYS A 54 -50.95 12.87 16.26
C LYS A 54 -51.81 11.77 15.64
N GLU A 55 -52.14 11.89 14.36
CA GLU A 55 -53.01 10.99 13.60
C GLU A 55 -52.20 10.14 12.61
N PRO A 56 -52.72 8.99 12.15
CA PRO A 56 -52.16 8.28 11.02
C PRO A 56 -52.15 9.17 9.77
N PHE A 57 -51.09 9.10 8.98
CA PHE A 57 -50.98 9.80 7.71
C PHE A 57 -50.51 8.82 6.63
N GLU A 58 -50.99 9.01 5.41
CA GLU A 58 -50.51 8.31 4.22
C GLU A 58 -49.43 9.18 3.56
N LEU A 59 -48.29 8.58 3.23
CA LEU A 59 -47.19 9.24 2.55
C LEU A 59 -47.02 8.63 1.16
N ASP A 60 -46.78 9.48 0.16
CA ASP A 60 -46.33 9.04 -1.16
C ASP A 60 -44.80 8.75 -1.20
N VAL A 61 -44.14 8.76 -0.04
CA VAL A 61 -42.69 8.59 0.09
C VAL A 61 -42.40 7.61 1.22
N GLU A 62 -41.50 6.68 0.96
CA GLU A 62 -41.01 5.74 1.96
C GLU A 62 -40.10 6.48 2.96
N PRO A 63 -40.48 6.56 4.25
CA PRO A 63 -39.60 7.12 5.26
C PRO A 63 -38.44 6.18 5.54
N ILE A 64 -37.31 6.74 5.98
CA ILE A 64 -36.18 5.96 6.51
C ILE A 64 -36.66 5.08 7.66
N GLU A 65 -37.46 5.66 8.56
CA GLU A 65 -38.01 4.95 9.71
C GLU A 65 -39.28 5.62 10.24
N ILE A 66 -40.17 4.81 10.80
CA ILE A 66 -41.39 5.28 11.48
C ILE A 66 -41.34 4.82 12.94
N PHE A 67 -41.54 5.75 13.86
CA PHE A 67 -41.70 5.47 15.28
C PHE A 67 -43.12 5.79 15.72
N GLU A 68 -43.80 4.79 16.26
CA GLU A 68 -45.08 5.00 16.94
C GLU A 68 -44.83 5.37 18.41
N VAL A 69 -45.48 6.43 18.85
CA VAL A 69 -45.38 6.96 20.22
C VAL A 69 -46.78 7.12 20.80
N GLU A 70 -47.02 6.51 21.95
CA GLU A 70 -48.31 6.57 22.65
C GLU A 70 -48.12 7.06 24.09
N ILE A 71 -49.09 7.85 24.57
CA ILE A 71 -49.12 8.27 25.97
C ILE A 71 -49.98 7.27 26.72
N GLU A 72 -49.36 6.47 27.58
CA GLU A 72 -50.00 5.44 28.39
C GLU A 72 -49.54 5.56 29.84
N LYS A 73 -50.44 5.24 30.79
CA LYS A 73 -50.09 5.25 32.21
C LYS A 73 -49.17 4.08 32.53
N ASP A 74 -48.18 4.31 33.39
CA ASP A 74 -47.25 3.29 33.83
C ASP A 74 -47.96 2.05 34.40
N ASP A 75 -47.65 0.88 33.84
CA ASP A 75 -48.17 -0.43 34.24
C ASP A 75 -47.26 -1.14 35.28
N GLY A 76 -46.24 -0.44 35.79
CA GLY A 76 -45.26 -0.92 36.76
C GLY A 76 -43.94 -1.36 36.13
N ASN A 77 -43.86 -1.49 34.80
CA ASN A 77 -42.65 -1.89 34.09
C ASN A 77 -41.92 -0.73 33.40
N PHE A 78 -42.38 0.51 33.56
CA PHE A 78 -41.78 1.63 32.86
C PHE A 78 -40.47 2.08 33.54
N ARG A 79 -39.51 2.50 32.72
CA ARG A 79 -38.24 3.07 33.15
C ARG A 79 -38.36 4.58 33.31
N SER A 80 -37.76 5.13 34.36
CA SER A 80 -37.76 6.58 34.57
C SER A 80 -36.85 7.30 33.58
N PHE A 81 -37.29 8.46 33.14
CA PHE A 81 -36.50 9.40 32.36
C PHE A 81 -36.87 10.84 32.79
N ARG A 82 -36.17 11.86 32.28
CA ARG A 82 -36.26 13.24 32.76
C ARG A 82 -37.66 13.85 32.77
N PHE A 83 -38.52 13.45 31.82
CA PHE A 83 -39.87 14.03 31.67
C PHE A 83 -40.99 13.09 32.13
N GLY A 84 -40.68 11.91 32.66
CA GLY A 84 -41.70 10.94 33.07
C GLY A 84 -41.16 9.52 33.13
N LYS A 85 -41.94 8.55 32.65
CA LYS A 85 -41.51 7.16 32.50
C LYS A 85 -41.77 6.65 31.09
N TYR A 86 -41.02 5.65 30.63
CA TYR A 86 -41.19 5.07 29.30
C TYR A 86 -41.07 3.54 29.30
N SER A 87 -41.69 2.91 28.31
CA SER A 87 -41.50 1.50 27.98
C SER A 87 -41.39 1.35 26.46
N LEU A 88 -40.41 0.57 26.01
CA LEU A 88 -40.25 0.22 24.60
C LEU A 88 -40.73 -1.21 24.38
N ARG A 89 -41.82 -1.36 23.61
CA ARG A 89 -42.32 -2.65 23.10
C ARG A 89 -42.27 -2.59 21.57
N ASP A 90 -43.40 -2.79 20.89
CA ASP A 90 -43.54 -2.54 19.45
C ASP A 90 -43.60 -1.03 19.13
N LYS A 91 -43.98 -0.23 20.13
CA LYS A 91 -44.06 1.24 20.08
C LYS A 91 -43.47 1.84 21.35
N LEU A 92 -43.15 3.13 21.30
CA LEU A 92 -42.65 3.88 22.45
C LEU A 92 -43.84 4.35 23.31
N LEU A 93 -44.00 3.75 24.48
CA LEU A 93 -45.01 4.15 25.46
C LEU A 93 -44.40 5.18 26.41
N LEU A 94 -45.08 6.30 26.63
CA LEU A 94 -44.63 7.40 27.48
C LEU A 94 -45.69 7.74 28.54
N ASP A 95 -45.35 7.63 29.81
CA ASP A 95 -46.12 8.21 30.91
C ASP A 95 -45.58 9.61 31.20
N CYS A 96 -46.08 10.59 30.44
CA CYS A 96 -45.74 12.00 30.61
C CYS A 96 -46.82 12.92 30.01
N ASN A 97 -46.85 14.16 30.48
CA ASN A 97 -47.67 15.20 29.85
C ASN A 97 -47.00 15.69 28.55
N PHE A 98 -47.82 16.07 27.58
CA PHE A 98 -47.31 16.65 26.34
C PHE A 98 -46.50 17.92 26.61
N ASN A 99 -45.22 17.91 26.23
CA ASN A 99 -44.29 19.02 26.38
C ASN A 99 -43.61 19.29 25.04
N GLU A 100 -43.76 20.49 24.49
CA GLU A 100 -43.17 20.85 23.19
C GLU A 100 -41.66 20.62 23.14
N LYS A 101 -40.92 20.87 24.23
CA LYS A 101 -39.47 20.60 24.26
C LYS A 101 -39.15 19.11 24.14
N LEU A 102 -39.97 18.24 24.70
CA LEU A 102 -39.78 16.80 24.53
C LEU A 102 -40.14 16.37 23.11
N PHE A 103 -41.37 16.67 22.68
CA PHE A 103 -41.94 16.11 21.46
C PHE A 103 -41.46 16.79 20.17
N TYR A 104 -40.98 18.04 20.22
CA TYR A 104 -40.51 18.77 19.04
C TYR A 104 -38.99 18.99 18.99
N ASP A 105 -38.27 18.75 20.08
CA ASP A 105 -36.82 18.99 20.13
C ASP A 105 -36.05 17.72 20.53
N TYR A 106 -36.16 17.27 21.78
CA TYR A 106 -35.29 16.20 22.28
C TYR A 106 -35.61 14.82 21.72
N LEU A 107 -36.89 14.43 21.68
CA LEU A 107 -37.31 13.14 21.17
C LEU A 107 -37.03 12.98 19.67
N PRO A 108 -37.45 13.90 18.78
CA PRO A 108 -37.12 13.78 17.36
C PRO A 108 -35.62 13.81 17.10
N ALA A 109 -34.83 14.62 17.81
CA ALA A 109 -33.37 14.60 17.68
C ALA A 109 -32.76 13.24 18.05
N LEU A 110 -33.24 12.62 19.14
CA LEU A 110 -32.81 11.28 19.55
C LEU A 110 -33.17 10.23 18.51
N LEU A 111 -34.42 10.24 18.03
CA LEU A 111 -34.90 9.30 17.02
C LEU A 111 -34.12 9.45 15.70
N CYS A 112 -33.84 10.68 15.25
CA CYS A 112 -33.03 10.93 14.06
C CYS A 112 -31.61 10.37 14.18
N GLU A 113 -30.94 10.53 15.33
CA GLU A 113 -29.60 9.96 15.51
C GLU A 113 -29.63 8.41 15.58
N ILE A 114 -30.67 7.81 16.19
CA ILE A 114 -30.87 6.36 16.19
C ILE A 114 -31.09 5.84 14.77
N SER A 115 -31.98 6.46 13.99
CA SER A 115 -32.25 6.06 12.61
C SER A 115 -31.05 6.27 11.69
N SER A 116 -30.33 7.37 11.85
CA SER A 116 -29.07 7.62 11.14
C SER A 116 -28.06 6.51 11.41
N ALA A 117 -27.84 6.17 12.69
CA ALA A 117 -26.92 5.09 13.06
C ALA A 117 -27.37 3.73 12.48
N ARG A 118 -28.66 3.38 12.55
CA ARG A 118 -29.19 2.13 11.98
C ARG A 118 -29.00 2.03 10.47
N LEU A 119 -29.33 3.11 9.76
CA LEU A 119 -29.18 3.17 8.30
C LEU A 119 -27.70 3.01 7.92
N LEU A 120 -26.82 3.76 8.56
CA LEU A 120 -25.38 3.69 8.32
C LEU A 120 -24.82 2.30 8.66
N ILE A 121 -25.24 1.67 9.77
CA ILE A 121 -24.84 0.30 10.13
C ILE A 121 -25.27 -0.69 9.04
N LYS A 122 -26.49 -0.57 8.51
CA LYS A 122 -26.98 -1.44 7.44
C LYS A 122 -26.12 -1.29 6.18
N ASP A 123 -25.86 -0.06 5.75
CA ASP A 123 -25.05 0.24 4.57
C ASP A 123 -23.59 -0.19 4.75
N CYS A 124 -23.03 0.04 5.94
CA CYS A 124 -21.68 -0.35 6.31
C CYS A 124 -21.51 -1.88 6.34
N ASN A 125 -22.51 -2.63 6.81
CA ASN A 125 -22.50 -4.10 6.76
C ASN A 125 -22.52 -4.65 5.32
N LEU A 126 -23.29 -4.03 4.41
CA LEU A 126 -23.27 -4.39 3.00
C LEU A 126 -21.89 -4.13 2.39
N ARG A 127 -21.29 -2.97 2.69
CA ARG A 127 -19.94 -2.62 2.24
C ARG A 127 -18.88 -3.55 2.82
N ALA A 128 -18.98 -3.91 4.10
CA ALA A 128 -18.11 -4.87 4.76
C ALA A 128 -18.18 -6.24 4.08
N SER A 129 -19.37 -6.69 3.71
CA SER A 129 -19.56 -7.98 3.04
C SER A 129 -18.86 -8.02 1.68
N HIS A 130 -19.03 -6.98 0.87
CA HIS A 130 -18.34 -6.84 -0.42
C HIS A 130 -16.82 -6.66 -0.25
N LEU A 131 -16.36 -5.95 0.78
CA LEU A 131 -14.94 -5.87 1.12
C LEU A 131 -14.36 -7.23 1.50
N ALA A 132 -15.09 -8.05 2.28
CA ALA A 132 -14.66 -9.38 2.67
C ALA A 132 -14.53 -10.36 1.47
N GLU A 133 -15.37 -10.20 0.45
CA GLU A 133 -15.22 -10.92 -0.82
C GLU A 133 -13.91 -10.53 -1.53
N ARG A 134 -13.65 -9.22 -1.68
CA ARG A 134 -12.40 -8.72 -2.27
C ARG A 134 -11.15 -9.10 -1.47
N GLU A 135 -11.26 -9.10 -0.15
CA GLU A 135 -10.20 -9.56 0.75
C GLU A 135 -9.81 -11.00 0.44
N SER A 136 -10.79 -11.87 0.18
CA SER A 136 -10.56 -13.28 -0.14
C SER A 136 -9.82 -13.45 -1.48
N GLU A 137 -10.13 -12.62 -2.47
CA GLU A 137 -9.40 -12.58 -3.75
C GLU A 137 -7.94 -12.15 -3.54
N ILE A 138 -7.73 -11.11 -2.74
CA ILE A 138 -6.40 -10.59 -2.41
C ILE A 138 -5.56 -11.63 -1.67
N VAL A 139 -6.13 -12.29 -0.67
CA VAL A 139 -5.45 -13.36 0.08
C VAL A 139 -5.06 -14.52 -0.83
N LYS A 140 -5.91 -14.87 -1.80
CA LYS A 140 -5.60 -15.91 -2.80
C LYS A 140 -4.41 -15.52 -3.67
N GLU A 141 -4.37 -14.28 -4.17
CA GLU A 141 -3.24 -13.80 -4.98
C GLU A 141 -1.95 -13.67 -4.14
N ILE A 142 -2.03 -13.25 -2.87
CA ILE A 142 -0.87 -13.27 -1.96
C ILE A 142 -0.36 -14.70 -1.73
N THR A 143 -1.25 -15.67 -1.57
CA THR A 143 -0.87 -17.07 -1.35
C THR A 143 -0.12 -17.59 -2.57
N LYS A 144 -0.65 -17.33 -3.77
CA LYS A 144 -0.01 -17.66 -5.04
C LYS A 144 1.37 -17.01 -5.17
N ILE A 145 1.49 -15.71 -4.85
CA ILE A 145 2.79 -15.03 -4.73
C ILE A 145 3.73 -15.79 -3.82
N SER A 146 3.28 -16.11 -2.61
CA SER A 146 4.14 -16.69 -1.57
C SER A 146 4.70 -18.07 -1.98
N GLU A 147 3.90 -18.83 -2.73
CA GLU A 147 4.31 -20.11 -3.31
C GLU A 147 5.26 -19.93 -4.50
N ASP A 148 4.92 -19.04 -5.43
CA ASP A 148 5.59 -18.88 -6.71
C ASP A 148 6.85 -18.00 -6.64
N VAL A 149 6.99 -17.13 -5.64
CA VAL A 149 8.15 -16.22 -5.43
C VAL A 149 9.50 -16.95 -5.46
N LYS A 150 9.51 -18.23 -5.07
CA LYS A 150 10.73 -19.05 -5.06
C LYS A 150 11.18 -19.46 -6.46
N THR A 151 10.26 -19.64 -7.40
CA THR A 151 10.48 -20.32 -8.69
C THR A 151 10.31 -19.44 -9.92
N LEU A 152 9.62 -18.30 -9.81
CA LEU A 152 9.32 -17.43 -10.95
C LEU A 152 10.54 -16.65 -11.48
N SER A 153 10.46 -16.30 -12.78
CA SER A 153 11.38 -15.36 -13.43
C SER A 153 11.12 -13.93 -12.98
N ILE A 154 12.06 -13.04 -13.30
CA ILE A 154 11.95 -11.60 -12.99
C ILE A 154 10.68 -11.02 -13.62
N GLU A 155 10.38 -11.29 -14.90
CA GLU A 155 9.23 -10.67 -15.57
C GLU A 155 7.90 -11.06 -14.92
N LYS A 156 7.74 -12.35 -14.59
CA LYS A 156 6.51 -12.85 -13.95
C LYS A 156 6.34 -12.32 -12.52
N LEU A 157 7.43 -12.13 -11.80
CA LEU A 157 7.37 -11.51 -10.47
C LEU A 157 6.99 -10.04 -10.52
N GLU A 158 7.48 -9.31 -11.53
CA GLU A 158 7.08 -7.92 -11.76
C GLU A 158 5.60 -7.79 -12.13
N GLU A 159 5.11 -8.64 -13.03
CA GLU A 159 3.69 -8.69 -13.41
C GLU A 159 2.80 -8.96 -12.19
N LEU A 160 3.13 -9.99 -11.41
CA LEU A 160 2.38 -10.37 -10.21
C LEU A 160 2.45 -9.28 -9.12
N SER A 161 3.62 -8.65 -8.95
CA SER A 161 3.79 -7.51 -8.05
C SER A 161 2.89 -6.33 -8.44
N PHE A 162 2.75 -6.09 -9.75
CA PHE A 162 1.90 -5.02 -10.27
C PHE A 162 0.41 -5.33 -10.05
N GLU A 163 -0.03 -6.55 -10.37
CA GLU A 163 -1.41 -7.00 -10.16
C GLU A 163 -1.83 -6.85 -8.69
N VAL A 164 -1.00 -7.34 -7.76
CA VAL A 164 -1.31 -7.25 -6.33
C VAL A 164 -1.24 -5.83 -5.80
N SER A 165 -0.35 -4.99 -6.35
CA SER A 165 -0.35 -3.55 -6.02
C SER A 165 -1.63 -2.86 -6.48
N ALA A 166 -2.16 -3.20 -7.66
CA ALA A 166 -3.42 -2.66 -8.16
C ALA A 166 -4.62 -3.10 -7.31
N LEU A 167 -4.69 -4.39 -6.95
CA LEU A 167 -5.71 -4.92 -6.03
C LEU A 167 -5.65 -4.23 -4.67
N ARG A 168 -4.44 -4.05 -4.11
CA ARG A 168 -4.21 -3.33 -2.86
C ARG A 168 -4.76 -1.90 -2.91
N ALA A 169 -4.48 -1.17 -3.98
CA ALA A 169 -4.92 0.22 -4.11
C ALA A 169 -6.46 0.33 -4.17
N SER A 170 -7.10 -0.56 -4.94
CA SER A 170 -8.56 -0.64 -5.06
C SER A 170 -9.22 -0.99 -3.72
N PHE A 171 -8.67 -1.99 -3.02
CA PHE A 171 -9.13 -2.40 -1.70
C PHE A 171 -8.95 -1.29 -0.67
N PHE A 172 -7.77 -0.66 -0.63
CA PHE A 172 -7.48 0.46 0.28
C PHE A 172 -8.49 1.60 0.10
N SER A 173 -8.80 1.97 -1.14
CA SER A 173 -9.76 3.04 -1.43
C SER A 173 -11.17 2.69 -0.93
N SER A 174 -11.59 1.44 -1.12
CA SER A 174 -12.88 0.94 -0.65
C SER A 174 -12.93 0.82 0.89
N TYR A 175 -11.81 0.46 1.51
CA TYR A 175 -11.61 0.40 2.95
C TYR A 175 -11.68 1.78 3.59
N MET A 176 -11.09 2.81 2.97
CA MET A 176 -11.17 4.19 3.49
C MET A 176 -12.62 4.68 3.55
N LEU A 177 -13.42 4.42 2.50
CA LEU A 177 -14.84 4.76 2.53
C LEU A 177 -15.59 3.98 3.61
N PHE A 178 -15.28 2.71 3.83
CA PHE A 178 -15.85 1.93 4.93
C PHE A 178 -15.49 2.53 6.28
N LYS A 179 -14.24 2.96 6.48
CA LYS A 179 -13.78 3.60 7.70
C LYS A 179 -14.50 4.92 7.97
N ASP A 180 -14.70 5.74 6.94
CA ASP A 180 -15.47 6.99 7.06
C ASP A 180 -16.91 6.71 7.54
N ASP A 181 -17.57 5.66 7.02
CA ASP A 181 -18.90 5.24 7.49
C ASP A 181 -18.86 4.81 8.97
N VAL A 182 -17.82 4.07 9.40
CA VAL A 182 -17.64 3.64 10.80
C VAL A 182 -17.53 4.85 11.74
N GLU A 183 -16.75 5.85 11.35
CA GLU A 183 -16.60 7.09 12.12
C GLU A 183 -17.92 7.87 12.20
N GLU A 184 -18.70 7.88 11.12
CA GLU A 184 -20.03 8.50 11.09
C GLU A 184 -21.02 7.78 12.02
N ILE A 185 -21.05 6.43 11.98
CA ILE A 185 -21.86 5.59 12.89
C ILE A 185 -21.49 5.90 14.34
N PHE A 186 -20.19 5.86 14.68
CA PHE A 186 -19.72 6.17 16.03
C PHE A 186 -20.19 7.55 16.47
N SER A 187 -20.06 8.54 15.60
CA SER A 187 -20.47 9.91 15.88
C SER A 187 -21.98 10.03 16.10
N SER A 188 -22.81 9.30 15.33
CA SER A 188 -24.27 9.25 15.52
C SER A 188 -24.67 8.58 16.82
N ILE A 189 -24.04 7.45 17.17
CA ILE A 189 -24.25 6.76 18.45
C ILE A 189 -23.82 7.66 19.63
N ALA A 190 -22.69 8.36 19.52
CA ALA A 190 -22.21 9.27 20.56
C ALA A 190 -23.20 10.43 20.82
N ARG A 191 -23.76 11.01 19.75
CA ARG A 191 -24.79 12.06 19.86
C ARG A 191 -26.11 11.52 20.42
N ALA A 192 -26.58 10.38 19.94
CA ALA A 192 -27.74 9.69 20.50
C ALA A 192 -27.56 9.44 22.00
N SER A 193 -26.39 8.95 22.41
CA SER A 193 -26.04 8.75 23.82
C SER A 193 -26.04 10.04 24.62
N SER A 194 -25.53 11.14 24.06
CA SER A 194 -25.54 12.46 24.73
C SER A 194 -26.97 12.95 24.97
N ILE A 195 -27.84 12.85 23.97
CA ILE A 195 -29.26 13.24 24.08
C ILE A 195 -30.00 12.31 25.06
N SER A 196 -29.80 11.00 24.95
CA SER A 196 -30.39 10.00 25.85
C SER A 196 -29.97 10.24 27.31
N ASN A 197 -28.69 10.47 27.57
CA ASN A 197 -28.18 10.79 28.91
C ASN A 197 -28.80 12.07 29.47
N PHE A 198 -28.93 13.12 28.64
CA PHE A 198 -29.63 14.35 29.04
C PHE A 198 -31.10 14.13 29.37
N LEU A 199 -31.74 13.16 28.70
CA LEU A 199 -33.10 12.71 28.95
C LEU A 199 -33.20 11.70 30.10
N GLY A 200 -32.13 11.39 30.83
CA GLY A 200 -32.16 10.42 31.93
C GLY A 200 -32.14 8.96 31.49
N GLY A 201 -31.58 8.67 30.32
CA GLY A 201 -31.41 7.31 29.79
C GLY A 201 -32.53 6.82 28.87
N LEU A 202 -33.35 7.73 28.31
CA LEU A 202 -34.42 7.37 27.36
C LEU A 202 -33.84 6.60 26.16
N LEU A 203 -34.40 5.43 25.84
CA LEU A 203 -33.97 4.57 24.73
C LEU A 203 -32.49 4.14 24.82
N LYS A 204 -31.93 4.07 26.03
CA LYS A 204 -30.54 3.63 26.21
C LYS A 204 -30.30 2.22 25.67
N GLU A 205 -31.31 1.36 25.75
CA GLU A 205 -31.25 -0.03 25.29
C GLU A 205 -30.97 -0.10 23.77
N GLN A 206 -31.61 0.79 23.02
CA GLN A 206 -31.42 0.88 21.56
C GLN A 206 -30.04 1.42 21.21
N ILE A 207 -29.52 2.36 21.98
CA ILE A 207 -28.16 2.88 21.80
C ILE A 207 -27.12 1.81 22.12
N ASP A 208 -27.35 1.01 23.17
CA ASP A 208 -26.45 -0.08 23.54
C ASP A 208 -26.49 -1.22 22.48
N GLU A 209 -27.65 -1.50 21.87
CA GLU A 209 -27.74 -2.41 20.71
C GLU A 209 -26.91 -1.91 19.52
N LEU A 210 -27.02 -0.62 19.18
CA LEU A 210 -26.23 0.00 18.10
C LEU A 210 -24.73 -0.05 18.40
N ARG A 211 -24.32 0.11 19.67
CA ARG A 211 -22.92 -0.04 20.09
C ARG A 211 -22.40 -1.45 19.85
N ASN A 212 -23.19 -2.48 20.19
CA ASN A 212 -22.80 -3.87 19.95
C ASN A 212 -22.69 -4.18 18.45
N GLN A 213 -23.57 -3.60 17.64
CA GLN A 213 -23.46 -3.70 16.17
C GLN A 213 -22.21 -2.99 15.65
N LEU A 214 -21.89 -1.80 16.16
CA LEU A 214 -20.65 -1.09 15.82
C LEU A 214 -19.41 -1.90 16.21
N GLU A 215 -19.39 -2.57 17.36
CA GLU A 215 -18.28 -3.45 17.77
C GLU A 215 -18.07 -4.60 16.78
N THR A 216 -19.16 -5.16 16.26
CA THR A 216 -19.11 -6.19 15.19
C THR A 216 -18.50 -5.62 13.90
N ILE A 217 -18.82 -4.37 13.56
CA ILE A 217 -18.24 -3.68 12.40
C ILE A 217 -16.75 -3.37 12.63
N SER A 218 -16.35 -2.95 13.82
CA SER A 218 -14.95 -2.72 14.18
C SER A 218 -14.08 -3.98 14.08
N TYR A 219 -14.66 -5.17 14.24
CA TYR A 219 -13.96 -6.42 13.93
C TYR A 219 -13.59 -6.53 12.45
N PHE A 220 -14.49 -6.16 11.53
CA PHE A 220 -14.18 -6.11 10.10
C PHE A 220 -13.11 -5.07 9.79
N GLU A 221 -13.16 -3.89 10.43
CA GLU A 221 -12.11 -2.86 10.31
C GLU A 221 -10.73 -3.43 10.62
N SER A 222 -10.57 -4.03 11.81
CA SER A 222 -9.29 -4.61 12.23
C SER A 222 -8.81 -5.73 11.28
N ARG A 223 -9.73 -6.56 10.80
CA ARG A 223 -9.41 -7.62 9.83
C ARG A 223 -8.92 -7.04 8.50
N PHE A 224 -9.58 -6.01 7.97
CA PHE A 224 -9.16 -5.36 6.72
C PHE A 224 -7.80 -4.65 6.85
N GLU A 225 -7.50 -4.06 8.01
CA GLU A 225 -6.17 -3.51 8.30
C GLU A 225 -5.08 -4.59 8.30
N GLN A 226 -5.36 -5.75 8.90
CA GLN A 226 -4.44 -6.89 8.89
C GLN A 226 -4.19 -7.38 7.46
N THR A 227 -5.23 -7.47 6.63
CA THR A 227 -5.06 -7.84 5.21
C THR A 227 -4.21 -6.82 4.47
N LEU A 228 -4.45 -5.52 4.64
CA LEU A 228 -3.61 -4.48 4.03
C LEU A 228 -2.14 -4.55 4.47
N SER A 229 -1.89 -4.86 5.74
CA SER A 229 -0.53 -5.09 6.26
C SER A 229 0.08 -6.35 5.63
N GLY A 230 -0.66 -7.46 5.58
CA GLY A 230 -0.19 -8.71 4.99
C GLY A 230 0.14 -8.58 3.50
N VAL A 231 -0.67 -7.82 2.73
CA VAL A 231 -0.35 -7.51 1.33
C VAL A 231 0.95 -6.72 1.21
N ARG A 232 1.14 -5.72 2.08
CA ARG A 232 2.37 -4.93 2.09
C ARG A 232 3.58 -5.82 2.34
N ASP A 233 3.53 -6.67 3.36
CA ASP A 233 4.64 -7.55 3.72
C ASP A 233 4.94 -8.55 2.59
N ALA A 234 3.91 -9.09 1.94
CA ALA A 234 4.07 -9.96 0.77
C ALA A 234 4.75 -9.24 -0.42
N LEU A 235 4.34 -8.00 -0.71
CA LEU A 235 4.97 -7.18 -1.74
C LEU A 235 6.43 -6.85 -1.39
N ASP A 236 6.73 -6.56 -0.13
CA ASP A 236 8.11 -6.30 0.32
C ASP A 236 9.00 -7.54 0.09
N VAL A 237 8.48 -8.76 0.33
CA VAL A 237 9.18 -10.01 0.00
C VAL A 237 9.40 -10.18 -1.51
N VAL A 238 8.40 -9.87 -2.33
CA VAL A 238 8.53 -9.90 -3.80
C VAL A 238 9.61 -8.93 -4.27
N HIS A 239 9.61 -7.70 -3.75
CA HIS A 239 10.62 -6.69 -4.07
C HIS A 239 12.03 -7.14 -3.68
N LEU A 240 12.21 -7.68 -2.47
CA LEU A 240 13.49 -8.23 -2.04
C LEU A 240 13.95 -9.38 -2.96
N ARG A 241 13.02 -10.25 -3.39
CA ARG A 241 13.35 -11.32 -4.33
C ARG A 241 13.77 -10.80 -5.70
N LEU A 242 13.06 -9.81 -6.22
CA LEU A 242 13.39 -9.14 -7.49
C LEU A 242 14.79 -8.50 -7.43
N GLU A 243 15.11 -7.81 -6.34
CA GLU A 243 16.44 -7.24 -6.11
C GLU A 243 17.53 -8.33 -6.08
N MET A 244 17.28 -9.45 -5.39
CA MET A 244 18.22 -10.58 -5.36
C MET A 244 18.46 -11.19 -6.75
N LEU A 245 17.39 -11.39 -7.54
CA LEU A 245 17.50 -11.96 -8.89
C LEU A 245 18.27 -11.03 -9.82
N ARG A 246 17.95 -9.73 -9.82
CA ARG A 246 18.69 -8.71 -10.58
C ARG A 246 20.15 -8.61 -10.14
N GLY A 247 20.42 -8.70 -8.84
CA GLY A 247 21.78 -8.75 -8.29
C GLY A 247 22.57 -9.95 -8.79
N LYS A 248 21.94 -11.13 -8.84
CA LYS A 248 22.57 -12.35 -9.37
C LYS A 248 22.87 -12.24 -10.87
N GLU A 249 21.94 -11.72 -11.66
CA GLU A 249 22.15 -11.48 -13.09
C GLU A 249 23.32 -10.53 -13.35
N ASN A 250 23.37 -9.42 -12.61
CA ASN A 250 24.48 -8.47 -12.69
C ASN A 250 25.84 -9.12 -12.35
N LEU A 251 25.89 -9.97 -11.33
CA LEU A 251 27.10 -10.71 -10.96
C LEU A 251 27.49 -11.75 -12.02
N GLU A 252 26.53 -12.44 -12.62
CA GLU A 252 26.79 -13.37 -13.72
C GLU A 252 27.32 -12.66 -14.96
N LEU A 253 26.74 -11.50 -15.32
CA LEU A 253 27.24 -10.65 -16.38
C LEU A 253 28.67 -10.19 -16.08
N GLN A 254 28.95 -9.71 -14.87
CA GLN A 254 30.30 -9.33 -14.45
C GLN A 254 31.30 -10.50 -14.53
N LYS A 255 30.89 -11.71 -14.13
CA LYS A 255 31.71 -12.93 -14.25
C LYS A 255 31.99 -13.28 -15.72
N ARG A 256 30.99 -13.19 -16.60
CA ARG A 256 31.18 -13.44 -18.03
C ARG A 256 32.13 -12.41 -18.65
N THR A 257 31.94 -11.13 -18.35
CA THR A 257 32.83 -10.06 -18.82
C THR A 257 34.26 -10.26 -18.35
N SER A 258 34.47 -10.57 -17.06
CA SER A 258 35.81 -10.83 -16.52
C SER A 258 36.45 -12.09 -17.09
N ALA A 259 35.70 -13.17 -17.30
CA ALA A 259 36.20 -14.38 -17.96
C ALA A 259 36.62 -14.09 -19.41
N LEU A 260 35.86 -13.25 -20.12
CA LEU A 260 36.15 -12.88 -21.51
C LEU A 260 37.40 -11.98 -21.58
N GLN A 261 37.58 -11.07 -20.63
CA GLN A 261 38.80 -10.28 -20.47
C GLN A 261 40.02 -11.17 -20.17
N ALA A 262 39.87 -12.14 -19.25
CA ALA A 262 40.95 -13.09 -18.95
C ALA A 262 41.33 -13.94 -20.17
N ALA A 263 40.34 -14.42 -20.94
CA ALA A 263 40.59 -15.15 -22.17
C ALA A 263 41.30 -14.28 -23.22
N ALA A 264 40.88 -13.01 -23.38
CA ALA A 264 41.54 -12.06 -24.27
C ALA A 264 43.01 -11.84 -23.86
N ALA A 265 43.28 -11.65 -22.57
CA ALA A 265 44.64 -11.51 -22.05
C ALA A 265 45.51 -12.75 -22.30
N VAL A 266 44.94 -13.96 -22.21
CA VAL A 266 45.66 -15.21 -22.53
C VAL A 266 45.95 -15.32 -24.02
N ILE A 267 44.98 -15.02 -24.88
CA ILE A 267 45.18 -15.03 -26.35
C ILE A 267 46.26 -14.01 -26.74
N GLU A 268 46.19 -12.82 -26.18
CA GLU A 268 47.17 -11.76 -26.39
C GLU A 268 48.56 -12.18 -25.92
N PHE A 269 48.66 -12.80 -24.74
CA PHE A 269 49.90 -13.36 -24.22
C PHE A 269 50.50 -14.38 -25.21
N VAL A 270 49.72 -15.36 -25.66
CA VAL A 270 50.21 -16.39 -26.59
C VAL A 270 50.65 -15.77 -27.92
N ALA A 271 49.87 -14.83 -28.47
CA ALA A 271 50.20 -14.17 -29.72
C ALA A 271 51.50 -13.37 -29.61
N VAL A 272 51.63 -12.52 -28.59
CA VAL A 272 52.85 -11.74 -28.35
C VAL A 272 54.05 -12.66 -28.12
N PHE A 273 53.91 -13.70 -27.28
CA PHE A 273 55.00 -14.66 -27.03
C PHE A 273 55.49 -15.32 -28.32
N TYR A 274 54.57 -15.82 -29.14
CA TYR A 274 54.90 -16.50 -30.39
C TYR A 274 55.58 -15.59 -31.42
N TYR A 275 55.02 -14.41 -31.66
CA TYR A 275 55.58 -13.47 -32.63
C TYR A 275 56.92 -12.91 -32.14
N SER A 276 57.04 -12.60 -30.85
CA SER A 276 58.30 -12.15 -30.26
C SER A 276 59.38 -13.23 -30.35
N MET A 277 59.07 -14.50 -30.08
CA MET A 277 60.02 -15.62 -30.23
C MET A 277 60.54 -15.73 -31.67
N LYS A 278 59.63 -15.72 -32.65
CA LYS A 278 59.98 -15.82 -34.07
C LYS A 278 60.87 -14.67 -34.55
N ILE A 279 60.53 -13.45 -34.15
CA ILE A 279 61.36 -12.26 -34.45
C ILE A 279 62.72 -12.44 -33.78
N TRP A 280 62.76 -12.91 -32.54
CA TRP A 280 64.00 -13.05 -31.78
C TRP A 280 64.96 -14.06 -32.41
N GLU A 281 64.46 -15.24 -32.80
CA GLU A 281 65.24 -16.28 -33.49
C GLU A 281 65.68 -15.86 -34.90
N ALA A 282 64.89 -15.03 -35.60
CA ALA A 282 65.23 -14.58 -36.96
C ALA A 282 66.39 -13.57 -36.99
N PHE A 283 66.52 -12.75 -35.94
CA PHE A 283 67.51 -11.66 -35.91
C PHE A 283 68.70 -11.91 -34.99
N LEU A 284 68.60 -12.83 -34.03
CA LEU A 284 69.63 -13.06 -33.01
C LEU A 284 69.94 -14.55 -32.82
N PRO A 285 71.19 -14.91 -32.46
CA PRO A 285 71.61 -16.31 -32.25
C PRO A 285 71.08 -16.85 -30.91
N VAL A 286 69.76 -16.94 -30.75
CA VAL A 286 69.10 -17.37 -29.50
C VAL A 286 69.39 -18.84 -29.16
N THR A 287 69.74 -19.66 -30.15
CA THR A 287 70.09 -21.09 -29.98
C THR A 287 71.30 -21.32 -29.07
N GLU A 288 72.13 -20.31 -28.87
CA GLU A 288 73.33 -20.40 -28.03
C GLU A 288 73.07 -20.09 -26.56
N MET A 289 71.88 -19.56 -26.24
CA MET A 289 71.49 -19.25 -24.87
C MET A 289 70.88 -20.47 -24.16
N PRO A 290 71.06 -20.59 -22.84
CA PRO A 290 70.32 -21.56 -22.04
C PRO A 290 68.81 -21.38 -22.19
N HIS A 291 68.09 -22.44 -22.58
CA HIS A 291 66.66 -22.40 -22.89
C HIS A 291 65.78 -21.83 -21.75
N TRP A 292 66.14 -22.06 -20.49
CA TRP A 292 65.37 -21.54 -19.35
C TRP A 292 65.45 -20.01 -19.24
N LEU A 293 66.59 -19.42 -19.62
CA LEU A 293 66.83 -17.97 -19.55
C LEU A 293 66.11 -17.26 -20.70
N SER A 294 66.20 -17.80 -21.92
CA SER A 294 65.46 -17.27 -23.07
C SER A 294 63.95 -17.37 -22.84
N PHE A 295 63.46 -18.50 -22.34
CA PHE A 295 62.05 -18.67 -21.99
C PHE A 295 61.58 -17.67 -20.93
N SER A 296 62.34 -17.51 -19.83
CA SER A 296 61.96 -16.61 -18.74
C SER A 296 61.94 -15.14 -19.19
N LEU A 297 62.92 -14.72 -19.98
CA LEU A 297 63.01 -13.35 -20.49
C LEU A 297 61.86 -13.05 -21.48
N LEU A 298 61.57 -13.98 -22.38
CA LEU A 298 60.47 -13.87 -23.32
C LEU A 298 59.12 -13.84 -22.58
N ALA A 299 58.90 -14.73 -21.61
CA ALA A 299 57.69 -14.75 -20.80
C ALA A 299 57.49 -13.43 -20.03
N ALA A 300 58.56 -12.88 -19.44
CA ALA A 300 58.51 -11.58 -18.75
C ALA A 300 58.20 -10.42 -19.71
N PHE A 301 58.78 -10.43 -20.92
CA PHE A 301 58.48 -9.46 -21.96
C PHE A 301 57.01 -9.53 -22.37
N THR A 302 56.52 -10.71 -22.73
CA THR A 302 55.14 -10.94 -23.12
C THR A 302 54.16 -10.52 -22.03
N PHE A 303 54.40 -10.95 -20.78
CA PHE A 303 53.57 -10.54 -19.64
C PHE A 303 53.50 -9.02 -19.50
N THR A 304 54.67 -8.36 -19.60
CA THR A 304 54.76 -6.89 -19.52
C THR A 304 53.99 -6.22 -20.65
N VAL A 305 54.04 -6.74 -21.89
CA VAL A 305 53.28 -6.21 -23.03
C VAL A 305 51.78 -6.33 -22.80
N VAL A 306 51.29 -7.47 -22.32
CA VAL A 306 49.85 -7.68 -22.03
C VAL A 306 49.36 -6.76 -20.93
N VAL A 307 50.14 -6.56 -19.86
CA VAL A 307 49.80 -5.58 -18.81
C VAL A 307 49.89 -4.15 -19.35
N TYR A 308 50.82 -3.89 -20.26
CA TYR A 308 50.98 -2.58 -20.90
C TYR A 308 49.80 -2.22 -21.80
N THR A 309 49.21 -3.17 -22.54
CA THR A 309 48.05 -2.90 -23.38
C THR A 309 46.81 -2.55 -22.57
N GLU A 310 46.61 -3.16 -21.40
CA GLU A 310 45.58 -2.74 -20.44
C GLU A 310 45.81 -1.31 -19.95
N ALA A 311 47.03 -0.99 -19.49
CA ALA A 311 47.37 0.36 -19.05
C ALA A 311 47.29 1.41 -20.17
N LEU A 312 47.58 1.02 -21.41
CA LEU A 312 47.41 1.87 -22.60
C LEU A 312 45.93 2.13 -22.89
N GLY A 313 45.07 1.12 -22.71
CA GLY A 313 43.62 1.27 -22.77
C GLY A 313 43.10 2.30 -21.76
N ASP A 314 43.55 2.21 -20.51
CA ASP A 314 43.23 3.18 -19.46
C ASP A 314 43.72 4.59 -19.83
N TYR A 315 44.93 4.71 -20.36
CA TYR A 315 45.47 5.99 -20.82
C TYR A 315 44.65 6.62 -21.96
N ILE A 316 44.21 5.83 -22.94
CA ILE A 316 43.35 6.31 -24.02
C ILE A 316 42.01 6.81 -23.46
N ARG A 317 41.46 6.09 -22.48
CA ARG A 317 40.18 6.43 -21.85
C ARG A 317 40.26 7.69 -20.99
N GLU A 318 41.27 7.80 -20.13
CA GLU A 318 41.38 8.88 -19.14
C GLU A 318 42.24 10.07 -19.62
N ARG A 319 42.99 9.91 -20.72
CA ARG A 319 43.94 10.90 -21.30
C ARG A 319 44.98 11.44 -20.30
N LYS A 320 45.28 10.71 -19.23
CA LYS A 320 46.29 11.09 -18.22
C LYS A 320 47.36 10.00 -18.12
N PRO A 321 48.66 10.33 -18.22
CA PRO A 321 49.71 9.34 -18.05
C PRO A 321 49.72 8.84 -16.60
N SER A 322 49.37 7.57 -16.40
CA SER A 322 49.46 6.95 -15.08
C SER A 322 50.93 6.62 -14.76
N SER A 323 51.31 6.69 -13.49
CA SER A 323 52.64 6.25 -13.04
C SER A 323 52.93 4.79 -13.44
N LYS A 324 51.87 3.97 -13.53
CA LYS A 324 51.93 2.58 -14.01
C LYS A 324 52.41 2.51 -15.47
N LEU A 325 51.89 3.36 -16.35
CA LEU A 325 52.28 3.37 -17.76
C LEU A 325 53.76 3.70 -17.92
N VAL A 326 54.25 4.75 -17.25
CA VAL A 326 55.68 5.15 -17.31
C VAL A 326 56.60 4.02 -16.83
N LEU A 327 56.24 3.39 -15.70
CA LEU A 327 57.00 2.26 -15.16
C LEU A 327 57.04 1.10 -16.15
N LEU A 328 55.89 0.72 -16.72
CA LEU A 328 55.80 -0.37 -17.69
C LEU A 328 56.56 -0.07 -18.98
N THR A 329 56.53 1.17 -19.49
CA THR A 329 57.34 1.57 -20.65
C THR A 329 58.83 1.40 -20.37
N LEU A 330 59.31 1.81 -19.18
CA LEU A 330 60.71 1.66 -18.80
C LEU A 330 61.11 0.18 -18.66
N THR A 331 60.28 -0.62 -17.99
CA THR A 331 60.49 -2.07 -17.86
C THR A 331 60.53 -2.75 -19.22
N LEU A 332 59.61 -2.40 -20.13
CA LEU A 332 59.58 -2.92 -21.48
C LEU A 332 60.86 -2.57 -22.25
N ALA A 333 61.34 -1.32 -22.14
CA ALA A 333 62.59 -0.89 -22.77
C ALA A 333 63.80 -1.68 -22.25
N ILE A 334 63.90 -1.92 -20.94
CA ILE A 334 64.97 -2.73 -20.34
C ILE A 334 64.91 -4.17 -20.85
N LEU A 335 63.73 -4.78 -20.91
CA LEU A 335 63.56 -6.15 -21.42
C LEU A 335 63.98 -6.26 -22.88
N VAL A 336 63.63 -5.29 -23.73
CA VAL A 336 64.07 -5.25 -25.13
C VAL A 336 65.59 -5.17 -25.25
N ILE A 337 66.24 -4.33 -24.43
CA ILE A 337 67.71 -4.22 -24.42
C ILE A 337 68.36 -5.54 -23.98
N LEU A 338 67.83 -6.19 -22.95
CA LEU A 338 68.32 -7.49 -22.49
C LEU A 338 68.14 -8.57 -23.56
N MET A 339 66.99 -8.60 -24.23
CA MET A 339 66.74 -9.52 -25.35
C MET A 339 67.73 -9.29 -26.50
N ALA A 340 68.12 -8.06 -26.78
CA ALA A 340 69.08 -7.75 -27.85
C ALA A 340 70.54 -8.11 -27.50
N THR A 341 70.93 -7.94 -26.24
CA THR A 341 72.33 -8.03 -25.81
C THR A 341 72.74 -9.41 -25.29
N LEU A 342 71.84 -10.18 -24.65
CA LEU A 342 72.20 -11.48 -24.09
C LEU A 342 72.61 -12.52 -25.15
N PRO A 343 71.88 -12.72 -26.26
CA PRO A 343 72.25 -13.74 -27.25
C PRO A 343 73.63 -13.51 -27.87
N THR A 344 73.99 -12.24 -28.11
CA THR A 344 75.28 -11.88 -28.69
C THR A 344 76.45 -12.13 -27.72
N LEU A 345 76.22 -11.93 -26.42
CA LEU A 345 77.21 -12.24 -25.39
C LEU A 345 77.46 -13.75 -25.25
N PHE A 346 76.40 -14.57 -25.27
CA PHE A 346 76.54 -16.03 -25.25
C PHE A 346 77.19 -16.56 -26.52
N SER A 347 76.88 -15.98 -27.69
CA SER A 347 77.51 -16.35 -28.96
C SER A 347 79.01 -16.03 -29.01
N ALA A 348 79.41 -14.88 -28.46
CA ALA A 348 80.84 -14.57 -28.30
C ALA A 348 81.55 -15.54 -27.35
N ALA A 349 80.88 -15.95 -26.26
CA ALA A 349 81.44 -16.89 -25.28
C ALA A 349 81.58 -18.31 -25.82
N SER A 350 80.62 -18.80 -26.62
CA SER A 350 80.67 -20.13 -27.22
C SER A 350 81.83 -20.25 -28.24
N GLN A 351 82.04 -19.21 -29.07
CA GLN A 351 83.12 -19.14 -30.04
C GLN A 351 84.51 -19.19 -29.39
N LEU A 352 84.65 -18.61 -28.19
CA LEU A 352 85.89 -18.68 -27.40
C LEU A 352 86.14 -20.08 -26.79
N SER A 353 85.08 -20.86 -26.54
CA SER A 353 85.18 -22.20 -25.92
C SER A 353 85.35 -23.36 -26.91
N GLY A 354 84.84 -23.23 -28.15
CA GLY A 354 84.86 -24.28 -29.18
C GLY A 354 86.12 -24.31 -30.07
N GLY A 355 87.18 -23.59 -29.70
CA GLY A 355 88.42 -23.44 -30.47
C GLY A 355 89.56 -24.42 -30.16
N HIS A 356 89.32 -25.47 -29.38
CA HIS A 356 90.29 -26.54 -29.06
C HIS A 356 89.60 -27.90 -29.15
#